data_AF-A0A1F7YYH1-F1
#
_entry.id   AF-A0A1F7YYH1-F1
#
_cell.length_a   1.000
_cell.length_b   1.000
_cell.length_c   1.000
_cell.angle_alpha   90.00
_cell.angle_beta   90.00
_cell.angle_gamma   90.00
#
_symmetry.space_group_name_H-M   'P 1'
#
loop_
_entity.id
_entity.type
_entity.pdbx_description
1 polymer ?
#
loop_
_entity_poly.entity_id
_entity_poly.type
_entity_poly.pdbx_seq_one_letter_code
_entity_poly.pdbx_strand_id
1 'polypeptide(L)'
;MATIVVVDPGKIWLDFLCGLFGDNGCGVMPFTNLADAKVALETNLVDLIICEATVLEPGDGILWARELLARGQRAVLLAYSGSHRGNDPKILSKAAINANLPAQLLELLT
;
A
#
# COMPACT_ATOMS: atom_id res chain seq x y z
N MET A 1 -2.64 -6.44 18.94
CA MET A 1 -2.36 -5.18 18.22
C MET A 1 -2.02 -5.57 16.80
N ALA A 2 -2.70 -5.03 15.79
CA ALA A 2 -2.41 -5.40 14.40
C ALA A 2 -1.10 -4.74 13.95
N THR A 3 -0.25 -5.50 13.26
CA THR A 3 1.01 -5.03 12.69
C THR A 3 0.88 -4.85 11.19
N ILE A 4 1.21 -3.66 10.70
CA ILE A 4 1.07 -3.27 9.30
C ILE A 4 2.43 -2.86 8.75
N VAL A 5 2.81 -3.41 7.61
CA VAL A 5 3.95 -2.92 6.81
C VAL A 5 3.42 -1.95 5.77
N VAL A 6 4.03 -0.77 5.67
CA VAL A 6 3.72 0.20 4.62
C VAL A 6 4.98 0.45 3.80
N VAL A 7 4.88 0.21 2.49
CA VAL A 7 5.97 0.46 1.53
C VAL A 7 5.53 1.51 0.54
N ASP A 8 6.13 2.69 0.63
CA ASP A 8 5.83 3.80 -0.27
C ASP A 8 7.08 4.70 -0.41
N PRO A 9 7.62 4.94 -1.63
CA PRO A 9 8.82 5.75 -1.80
C PRO A 9 8.59 7.24 -1.54
N GLY A 10 7.35 7.73 -1.58
CA GLY A 10 7.03 9.12 -1.30
C GLY A 10 6.78 9.33 0.18
N LYS A 11 7.75 9.97 0.84
CA LYS A 11 7.76 10.20 2.29
C LYS A 11 6.46 10.81 2.83
N ILE A 12 5.85 11.77 2.13
CA ILE A 12 4.59 12.40 2.57
C ILE A 12 3.46 11.38 2.73
N TRP A 13 3.30 10.48 1.75
CA TRP A 13 2.29 9.43 1.79
C TRP A 13 2.62 8.36 2.82
N LEU A 14 3.90 8.00 2.94
CA LEU A 14 4.36 7.08 3.96
C LEU A 14 4.06 7.60 5.38
N ASP A 15 4.42 8.85 5.67
CA ASP A 15 4.16 9.49 6.97
C ASP A 15 2.65 9.57 7.25
N PHE A 16 1.85 9.95 6.24
CA PHE A 16 0.39 10.02 6.36
C PHE A 16 -0.25 8.67 6.70
N LEU A 17 0.13 7.59 5.99
CA LEU A 17 -0.39 6.25 6.24
C LEU A 17 0.05 5.74 7.63
N CYS A 18 1.30 5.99 8.01
CA CYS A 18 1.79 5.65 9.35
C CYS A 18 1.01 6.35 10.46
N GLY A 19 0.73 7.65 10.31
CA GLY A 19 -0.12 8.39 11.23
C GLY A 19 -1.53 7.80 11.29
N LEU A 20 -2.17 7.62 10.13
CA LEU A 20 -3.53 7.07 10.04
C LEU A 20 -3.68 5.74 10.78
N PHE A 21 -2.79 4.78 10.56
CA PHE A 21 -2.88 3.47 11.20
C PHE A 21 -2.37 3.47 12.65
N GLY A 22 -1.31 4.24 12.93
CA GLY A 22 -0.76 4.40 14.28
C GLY A 22 -1.76 5.03 15.24
N ASP A 23 -2.44 6.09 14.83
CA ASP A 23 -3.49 6.78 15.60
C ASP A 23 -4.70 5.88 15.88
N ASN A 24 -4.89 4.83 15.05
CA ASN A 24 -5.91 3.80 15.25
C ASN A 24 -5.38 2.55 15.99
N GLY A 25 -4.21 2.65 16.64
CA GLY A 25 -3.67 1.62 17.52
C GLY A 25 -3.02 0.44 16.79
N CYS A 26 -2.60 0.60 15.53
CA CYS A 26 -1.80 -0.40 14.82
C CYS A 26 -0.31 -0.17 15.05
N GLY A 27 0.48 -1.24 15.10
CA GLY A 27 1.94 -1.15 14.97
C GLY A 27 2.28 -0.98 13.49
N VAL A 28 2.97 0.09 13.11
CA VAL A 28 3.30 0.37 11.70
C VAL A 28 4.80 0.30 11.46
N MET A 29 5.21 -0.45 10.43
CA MET A 29 6.59 -0.57 9.95
C MET A 29 6.72 0.10 8.57
N PRO A 30 7.24 1.33 8.50
CA PRO A 30 7.41 2.07 7.24
C PRO A 30 8.69 1.68 6.50
N PHE A 31 8.59 1.59 5.17
CA PHE A 31 9.73 1.44 4.27
C PHE A 31 9.55 2.31 3.03
N THR A 32 10.64 2.90 2.55
CA THR A 32 10.66 3.64 1.28
C THR A 32 11.06 2.76 0.09
N ASN A 33 11.46 1.51 0.34
CA ASN A 33 11.88 0.57 -0.69
C ASN A 33 11.45 -0.87 -0.35
N LEU A 34 11.38 -1.72 -1.37
CA LEU A 34 10.95 -3.11 -1.24
C LEU A 34 11.98 -4.02 -0.57
N ALA A 35 13.28 -3.73 -0.74
CA ALA A 35 14.33 -4.61 -0.23
C ALA A 35 14.29 -4.68 1.30
N ASP A 36 14.24 -3.52 1.96
CA ASP A 36 14.18 -3.44 3.41
C ASP A 36 12.86 -4.02 3.96
N ALA A 37 11.74 -3.78 3.26
CA ALA A 37 10.45 -4.33 3.63
C ALA A 37 10.44 -5.87 3.58
N LYS A 38 11.07 -6.46 2.57
CA LYS A 38 11.19 -7.92 2.45
C LYS A 38 12.01 -8.51 3.59
N VAL A 39 13.15 -7.90 3.94
CA VAL A 39 13.98 -8.33 5.09
C VAL A 39 13.18 -8.27 6.40
N ALA A 40 12.37 -7.22 6.59
CA ALA A 40 11.53 -7.11 7.77
C ALA A 40 10.47 -8.23 7.85
N LEU A 41 9.87 -8.63 6.73
CA LEU A 41 8.88 -9.73 6.70
C LEU A 41 9.48 -11.10 7.02
N GLU A 42 10.77 -11.31 6.77
CA GLU A 42 11.43 -12.58 7.13
C GLU A 42 11.49 -12.80 8.64
N THR A 43 11.43 -11.72 9.41
CA THR A 43 11.67 -11.73 10.86
C THR A 43 10.45 -11.33 11.70
N ASN A 44 9.37 -10.87 11.06
CA ASN A 44 8.19 -10.34 11.74
C ASN A 44 6.90 -10.99 11.23
N LEU A 45 5.97 -11.28 12.16
CA LEU A 45 4.59 -11.61 11.82
C LEU A 45 3.82 -10.32 11.52
N VAL A 46 3.20 -10.25 10.34
CA VAL A 46 2.53 -9.05 9.83
C VAL A 46 1.11 -9.37 9.38
N ASP A 47 0.14 -8.60 9.85
CA ASP A 47 -1.28 -8.81 9.56
C ASP A 47 -1.70 -8.27 8.19
N LEU A 48 -1.05 -7.17 7.76
CA LEU A 48 -1.34 -6.49 6.50
C LEU A 48 -0.09 -5.83 5.92
N ILE A 49 0.07 -5.96 4.61
CA ILE A 49 1.09 -5.22 3.85
C ILE A 49 0.37 -4.24 2.94
N ILE A 50 0.77 -2.98 2.96
CA ILE A 50 0.31 -1.93 2.06
C ILE A 50 1.51 -1.52 1.23
N CYS A 51 1.43 -1.68 -0.09
CA CYS A 51 2.56 -1.41 -0.97
C CYS A 51 2.14 -0.54 -2.14
N GLU A 52 2.93 0.48 -2.46
CA GLU A 52 2.77 1.23 -3.69
C GLU A 52 3.15 0.39 -4.92
N ALA A 53 2.49 0.61 -6.05
CA ALA A 53 2.66 -0.22 -7.24
C ALA A 53 4.01 -0.04 -7.96
N THR A 54 4.66 1.11 -7.80
CA THR A 54 5.82 1.57 -8.58
C THR A 54 7.02 2.00 -7.71
N VAL A 55 7.27 1.29 -6.60
CA VAL A 55 8.26 1.67 -5.57
C VAL A 55 9.69 1.92 -6.11
N LEU A 56 10.14 1.17 -7.12
CA LEU A 56 11.51 1.26 -7.68
C LEU A 56 11.51 1.28 -9.21
N GLU A 57 10.90 0.27 -9.84
CA GLU A 57 10.60 0.23 -11.27
C GLU A 57 9.08 0.07 -11.51
N PRO A 58 8.57 0.39 -12.71
CA PRO A 58 7.17 0.17 -13.04
C PRO A 58 6.76 -1.31 -12.86
N GLY A 59 5.99 -1.60 -11.81
CA GLY A 59 5.37 -2.91 -11.60
C GLY A 59 5.96 -3.79 -10.48
N ASP A 60 7.04 -3.38 -9.82
CA ASP A 60 7.66 -4.21 -8.77
C ASP A 60 6.75 -4.41 -7.54
N GLY A 61 5.98 -3.39 -7.17
CA GLY A 61 5.01 -3.49 -6.09
C GLY A 61 3.86 -4.43 -6.45
N ILE A 62 3.46 -4.47 -7.72
CA ILE A 62 2.42 -5.36 -8.24
C ILE A 62 2.90 -6.82 -8.19
N LEU A 63 4.11 -7.09 -8.67
CA LEU A 63 4.70 -8.43 -8.64
C LEU A 63 4.81 -8.94 -7.21
N TRP A 64 5.30 -8.11 -6.30
CA TRP A 64 5.41 -8.48 -4.90
C TRP A 64 4.04 -8.70 -4.23
N ALA A 65 3.05 -7.85 -4.48
CA ALA A 65 1.70 -8.05 -3.97
C ALA A 65 1.11 -9.39 -4.43
N ARG A 66 1.36 -9.80 -5.69
CA ARG A 66 0.95 -11.12 -6.20
C ARG A 66 1.64 -12.27 -5.46
N GLU A 67 2.95 -12.15 -5.20
CA GLU A 67 3.71 -13.15 -4.43
C GLU A 67 3.15 -13.31 -3.00
N LEU A 68 2.82 -12.19 -2.36
CA LEU A 68 2.24 -12.18 -1.00
C LEU A 68 0.88 -12.87 -0.97
N LEU A 69 -0.01 -12.51 -1.90
CA LEU A 69 -1.34 -13.12 -2.00
C LEU A 69 -1.28 -14.62 -2.26
N ALA A 70 -0.36 -15.08 -3.13
CA ALA A 70 -0.16 -16.50 -3.40
C ALA A 70 0.28 -17.30 -2.16
N ARG A 71 0.86 -16.64 -1.16
CA ARG A 71 1.27 -17.22 0.13
C ARG A 71 0.19 -17.09 1.21
N GLY A 72 -0.99 -16.57 0.88
CA GLY A 72 -2.06 -16.28 1.84
C GLY A 72 -1.82 -15.02 2.69
N GLN A 73 -0.78 -14.23 2.37
CA GLN A 73 -0.51 -12.97 3.06
C GLN A 73 -1.45 -11.89 2.54
N ARG A 74 -2.07 -11.13 3.45
CA ARG A 74 -2.93 -10.01 3.10
C ARG A 74 -2.08 -8.85 2.60
N ALA A 75 -2.36 -8.40 1.37
CA ALA A 75 -1.69 -7.26 0.76
C ALA A 75 -2.72 -6.31 0.13
N VAL A 76 -2.47 -5.01 0.25
CA VAL A 76 -3.19 -3.92 -0.43
C VAL A 76 -2.20 -3.19 -1.33
N LEU A 77 -2.57 -3.03 -2.59
CA LEU A 77 -1.77 -2.29 -3.56
C LEU A 77 -2.28 -0.85 -3.66
N LEU A 78 -1.40 0.12 -3.51
CA LEU A 78 -1.69 1.53 -3.78
C LEU A 78 -1.27 1.86 -5.21
N ALA A 79 -2.23 2.33 -6.01
CA ALA A 79 -1.99 2.83 -7.35
C ALA A 79 -2.56 4.24 -7.44
N TYR A 80 -1.72 5.21 -7.80
CA TYR A 80 -2.12 6.61 -7.94
C TYR A 80 -2.39 6.92 -9.42
N SER A 81 -3.57 7.48 -9.73
CA SER A 81 -3.89 7.91 -11.09
C SER A 81 -3.23 9.27 -11.41
N GLY A 82 -2.32 9.30 -12.38
CA GLY A 82 -1.74 10.56 -12.91
C GLY A 82 -0.24 10.73 -12.65
N SER A 83 0.42 11.52 -13.50
CA SER A 83 1.88 11.68 -13.55
C SER A 83 2.49 12.37 -12.33
N HIS A 84 1.71 12.96 -11.43
CA HIS A 84 2.22 13.65 -10.24
C HIS A 84 1.46 13.16 -9.01
N ARG A 85 2.16 12.42 -8.13
CA ARG A 85 1.81 12.32 -6.71
C ARG A 85 1.52 13.74 -6.22
N GLY A 86 0.25 14.05 -5.97
CA GLY A 86 -0.07 15.27 -5.24
C GLY A 86 0.65 15.23 -3.89
N ASN A 87 1.22 16.35 -3.47
CA ASN A 87 1.84 16.50 -2.15
C ASN A 87 0.80 16.51 -1.00
N ASP A 88 -0.48 16.31 -1.32
CA ASP A 88 -1.60 16.40 -0.38
C ASP A 88 -2.41 15.10 -0.42
N PRO A 89 -2.19 14.18 0.53
CA PRO A 89 -2.94 12.93 0.60
C PRO A 89 -4.39 13.19 0.99
N LYS A 90 -5.31 12.99 0.04
CA LYS A 90 -6.75 13.12 0.27
C LYS A 90 -7.37 11.76 0.52
N ILE A 91 -8.01 11.60 1.69
CA ILE A 91 -8.89 10.46 1.94
C ILE A 91 -10.13 10.62 1.07
N LEU A 92 -10.23 9.83 0.02
CA LEU A 92 -11.46 9.74 -0.75
C LEU A 92 -12.44 8.82 -0.03
N SER A 93 -13.70 9.26 0.09
CA SER A 93 -14.77 8.39 0.58
C SER A 93 -14.96 7.22 -0.40
N LYS A 94 -15.51 6.09 0.08
CA LYS A 94 -15.84 4.94 -0.78
C LYS A 94 -16.68 5.34 -2.00
N ALA A 95 -17.58 6.30 -1.83
CA ALA A 95 -18.39 6.86 -2.92
C ALA A 95 -17.53 7.63 -3.94
N ALA A 96 -16.55 8.41 -3.49
CA ALA A 96 -15.63 9.14 -4.35
C ALA A 96 -14.66 8.22 -5.10
N ILE A 97 -14.27 7.08 -4.51
CA ILE A 97 -13.46 6.06 -5.19
C ILE A 97 -14.28 5.39 -6.30
N ASN A 98 -15.49 4.92 -5.97
CA ASN A 98 -16.36 4.24 -6.94
C ASN A 98 -16.76 5.14 -8.13
N ALA A 99 -16.88 6.45 -7.91
CA ALA A 99 -17.18 7.40 -8.98
C ALA A 99 -16.01 7.66 -9.95
N ASN A 100 -14.78 7.35 -9.53
CA ASN A 100 -13.55 7.66 -10.29
C ASN A 100 -12.79 6.42 -10.76
N LEU A 101 -13.24 5.21 -10.43
CA LEU A 101 -12.63 3.98 -10.95
C LEU A 101 -13.00 3.79 -12.43
N PRO A 102 -12.03 3.51 -13.31
CA PRO A 102 -12.33 3.08 -14.68
C PRO A 102 -13.22 1.84 -14.65
N ALA A 103 -14.24 1.78 -15.50
CA ALA A 103 -15.23 0.69 -15.51
C ALA A 103 -14.60 -0.72 -15.55
N GLN A 104 -13.46 -0.86 -16.23
CA GLN A 104 -12.69 -2.11 -16.37
C GLN A 104 -12.08 -2.61 -15.04
N LEU A 105 -11.82 -1.72 -14.09
CA LEU A 105 -11.30 -2.06 -12.76
C LEU A 105 -12.42 -2.48 -11.79
N LEU A 106 -13.65 -2.03 -12.02
CA LEU A 106 -14.82 -2.46 -11.24
C LEU A 106 -15.16 -3.93 -11.51
N GLU A 107 -15.05 -4.37 -12.77
CA GLU A 107 -15.37 -5.75 -13.17
C GLU A 107 -14.40 -6.79 -12.58
N LEU A 108 -13.17 -6.41 -12.23
CA LEU A 108 -12.19 -7.30 -11.61
C LEU A 108 -12.39 -7.48 -10.09
N LEU A 109 -13.28 -6.71 -9.48
CA LEU A 109 -13.53 -6.69 -8.03
C LEU A 109 -14.92 -7.22 -7.64
N THR A 110 -15.72 -7.66 -8.61
CA THR A 110 -17.03 -8.32 -8.45
C THR A 110 -16.95 -9.79 -8.81
#